data_AF-A0A965RVZ7-F1
#
_entry.id   AF-A0A965RVZ7-F1
#
_cell.length_a   1.000
_cell.length_b   1.000
_cell.length_c   1.000
_cell.angle_alpha   90.00
_cell.angle_beta   90.00
_cell.angle_gamma   90.00
#
_symmetry.space_group_name_H-M   'P 1'
#
loop_
_entity.id
_entity.type
_entity.pdbx_description
1 polymer ?
#
loop_
_entity_poly.entity_id
_entity_poly.type
_entity_poly.pdbx_seq_one_letter_code
_entity_poly.pdbx_strand_id
1 'polypeptide(L)'
;MRLNKSYLLIETPLQNFAVRTNDHLRVDTTFDYTFQKKFGSKKIAGIRVKKLNVKHKSLQNELTFYYAKKVPAKYANTYTNLPGLPVLFYIPTEKGLFRYTLTEIKFNTPPLQLFLIPADYKKVSFDEFTDEFTKIYENEQKH
;
A
#
# COMPACT_ATOMS: atom_id res chain seq x y z
N MET A 1 -0.26 22.42 -12.11
CA MET A 1 0.68 21.29 -11.98
C MET A 1 0.39 20.58 -10.66
N ARG A 2 0.00 19.30 -10.66
CA ARG A 2 -0.36 18.57 -9.43
C ARG A 2 0.93 17.98 -8.84
N LEU A 3 1.45 18.57 -7.76
CA LEU A 3 2.66 18.10 -7.09
C LEU A 3 2.31 16.83 -6.31
N ASN A 4 2.70 15.67 -6.82
CA ASN A 4 2.63 14.40 -6.09
C ASN A 4 3.70 14.42 -4.99
N LYS A 5 3.37 14.96 -3.83
CA LYS A 5 4.23 14.92 -2.64
C LYS A 5 3.66 13.91 -1.67
N SER A 6 4.50 12.99 -1.21
CA SER A 6 4.18 12.04 -0.14
C SER A 6 4.92 12.47 1.12
N TYR A 7 4.26 12.39 2.26
CA TYR A 7 4.85 12.73 3.56
C TYR A 7 4.55 11.61 4.54
N LEU A 8 5.55 11.19 5.30
CA LEU A 8 5.42 10.34 6.47
C LEU A 8 5.36 11.24 7.71
N LEU A 9 4.32 11.08 8.51
CA LEU A 9 4.17 11.80 9.78
C LEU A 9 4.83 10.98 10.89
N ILE A 10 5.78 11.58 11.60
CA ILE A 10 6.51 10.97 12.70
C ILE A 10 6.33 11.86 13.92
N GLU A 11 5.76 11.29 14.98
CA GLU A 11 5.64 11.95 16.28
C GLU A 11 6.85 11.58 17.14
N THR A 12 7.49 12.58 17.75
CA THR A 12 8.58 12.37 18.71
C THR A 12 8.33 13.24 19.95
N PRO A 13 8.92 12.89 21.11
CA PRO A 13 8.71 13.67 22.34
C PRO A 13 9.11 15.15 22.23
N LEU A 14 10.05 15.49 21.35
CA LEU A 14 10.63 16.83 21.23
C LEU A 14 10.09 17.63 20.04
N GLN A 15 9.87 16.96 18.90
CA GLN A 15 9.43 17.63 17.67
C GLN A 15 8.73 16.66 16.72
N ASN A 16 7.55 17.04 16.23
CA ASN A 16 6.86 16.28 15.19
C ASN A 16 7.47 16.60 13.81
N PHE A 17 7.65 15.57 12.99
CA PHE A 17 8.26 15.68 11.66
C PHE A 17 7.32 15.17 10.56
N ALA A 18 7.20 15.95 9.49
CA ALA A 18 6.58 15.52 8.24
C ALA A 18 7.69 15.28 7.21
N VAL A 19 8.12 14.03 7.11
CA VAL A 19 9.26 13.61 6.28
C VAL A 19 8.79 13.37 4.86
N ARG A 20 9.31 14.14 3.90
CA ARG A 20 8.97 13.99 2.48
C ARG A 20 9.52 12.67 1.94
N THR A 21 8.66 11.84 1.36
CA THR A 21 9.05 10.59 0.70
C THR A 21 8.83 10.65 -0.82
N ASN A 22 9.64 9.88 -1.53
CA ASN A 22 9.58 9.69 -2.98
C ASN A 22 8.99 8.31 -3.34
N ASP A 23 8.34 7.61 -2.40
CA ASP A 23 7.89 6.22 -2.59
C ASP A 23 6.92 6.04 -3.76
N HIS A 24 6.14 7.08 -4.07
CA HIS A 24 5.26 7.09 -5.23
C HIS A 24 6.00 7.00 -6.58
N LEU A 25 7.31 7.20 -6.62
CA LEU A 25 8.15 7.04 -7.80
C LEU A 25 8.70 5.62 -7.98
N ARG A 26 8.65 4.78 -6.95
CA ARG A 26 9.13 3.39 -7.02
C ARG A 26 8.03 2.51 -7.59
N VAL A 27 8.18 2.13 -8.86
CA VAL A 27 7.35 1.10 -9.48
C VAL A 27 8.15 -0.20 -9.44
N ASP A 28 7.77 -1.12 -8.54
CA ASP A 28 8.29 -2.47 -8.59
C ASP A 28 7.68 -3.19 -9.79
N THR A 29 8.53 -3.51 -10.77
CA THR A 29 8.14 -4.18 -12.02
C THR A 29 8.43 -5.68 -11.98
N THR A 30 9.04 -6.19 -10.91
CA THR A 30 9.42 -7.59 -10.82
C THR A 30 8.31 -8.39 -10.15
N PHE A 31 7.50 -9.09 -10.94
CA PHE A 31 6.42 -9.93 -10.42
C PHE A 31 6.79 -11.41 -10.50
N ASP A 32 6.69 -12.11 -9.37
CA ASP A 32 6.87 -13.57 -9.31
C ASP A 32 5.61 -14.37 -9.60
N TYR A 33 4.72 -13.78 -10.41
CA TYR A 33 3.48 -14.41 -10.84
C TYR A 33 3.08 -13.98 -12.24
N THR A 34 2.26 -14.81 -12.88
CA THR A 34 1.51 -14.48 -14.09
C THR A 34 0.02 -14.63 -13.81
N PHE A 35 -0.83 -13.99 -14.63
CA PHE A 35 -2.27 -14.10 -14.45
C PHE A 35 -3.02 -14.13 -15.77
N GLN A 36 -4.19 -14.76 -15.75
CA GLN A 36 -5.12 -14.83 -16.87
C GLN A 36 -6.54 -14.53 -16.40
N LYS A 37 -7.24 -13.65 -17.14
CA LYS A 37 -8.65 -13.37 -16.88
C LYS A 37 -9.47 -14.63 -17.17
N LYS A 38 -10.38 -14.97 -16.28
CA LYS A 38 -11.27 -16.13 -16.46
C LYS A 38 -12.73 -15.69 -16.41
N PHE A 39 -13.58 -16.37 -17.17
CA PHE A 39 -15.01 -16.16 -17.07
C PHE A 39 -15.52 -16.54 -15.67
N GLY A 40 -16.50 -15.79 -15.18
CA GLY A 40 -17.07 -15.96 -13.84
C GLY A 40 -17.11 -14.66 -13.05
N SER A 41 -18.17 -14.51 -12.28
CA SER A 41 -18.33 -13.41 -11.32
C SER A 41 -19.13 -13.87 -10.12
N LYS A 42 -18.87 -13.24 -8.97
CA LYS A 42 -19.70 -13.42 -7.76
C LYS A 42 -19.80 -12.09 -7.00
N LYS A 43 -20.47 -12.09 -5.85
CA LYS A 43 -20.43 -10.98 -4.89
C LYS A 43 -19.47 -11.30 -3.74
N ILE A 44 -18.66 -10.33 -3.34
CA ILE A 44 -17.82 -10.34 -2.12
C ILE A 44 -17.96 -8.94 -1.52
N ALA A 45 -18.18 -8.82 -0.21
CA ALA A 45 -18.38 -7.53 0.47
C ALA A 45 -19.37 -6.60 -0.27
N GLY A 46 -20.49 -7.15 -0.76
CA GLY A 46 -21.52 -6.40 -1.50
C GLY A 46 -21.17 -6.01 -2.94
N ILE A 47 -19.93 -6.14 -3.39
CA ILE A 47 -19.50 -5.73 -4.74
C ILE A 47 -19.39 -6.91 -5.71
N ARG A 48 -19.69 -6.65 -7.00
CA ARG A 48 -19.54 -7.65 -8.07
C ARG A 48 -18.06 -7.77 -8.46
N VAL A 49 -17.53 -8.98 -8.35
CA VAL A 49 -16.12 -9.29 -8.61
C VAL A 49 -15.97 -10.21 -9.82
N LYS A 50 -14.82 -10.16 -10.49
CA LYS A 50 -14.46 -10.98 -11.66
C LYS A 50 -13.39 -11.99 -11.28
N LYS A 51 -13.33 -13.11 -12.00
CA LYS A 51 -12.40 -14.21 -11.74
C LYS A 51 -11.04 -14.01 -12.44
N LEU A 52 -9.97 -14.40 -11.77
CA LEU A 52 -8.60 -14.50 -12.29
C LEU A 52 -8.05 -15.89 -11.95
N ASN A 53 -7.27 -16.46 -12.86
CA ASN A 53 -6.31 -17.51 -12.51
C ASN A 53 -4.94 -16.85 -12.37
N VAL A 54 -4.23 -17.16 -11.28
CA VAL A 54 -2.91 -16.61 -10.96
C VAL A 54 -1.94 -17.76 -10.74
N LYS A 55 -0.80 -17.74 -11.43
CA LYS A 55 0.27 -18.72 -11.30
C LYS A 55 1.48 -18.06 -10.66
N HIS A 56 1.82 -18.47 -9.44
CA HIS A 56 3.06 -18.06 -8.78
C HIS A 56 4.22 -18.96 -9.24
N LYS A 57 5.42 -18.41 -9.41
CA LYS A 57 6.61 -19.21 -9.75
C LYS A 57 6.91 -20.28 -8.69
N SER A 58 6.61 -19.97 -7.42
CA SER A 58 6.83 -20.85 -6.27
C SER A 58 5.78 -21.95 -6.08
N LEU A 59 4.71 -21.97 -6.89
CA LEU A 59 3.62 -22.95 -6.76
C LEU A 59 3.44 -23.71 -8.07
N GLN A 60 3.24 -25.03 -7.98
CA GLN A 60 2.92 -25.85 -9.15
C GLN A 60 1.53 -25.53 -9.71
N ASN A 61 0.56 -25.27 -8.82
CA ASN A 61 -0.85 -25.09 -9.17
C ASN A 61 -1.22 -23.61 -9.34
N GLU A 62 -2.19 -23.35 -10.21
CA GLU A 62 -2.82 -22.04 -10.33
C GLU A 62 -3.83 -21.81 -9.21
N LEU A 63 -3.87 -20.57 -8.73
CA LEU A 63 -4.81 -20.12 -7.72
C LEU A 63 -5.93 -19.29 -8.35
N THR A 64 -7.15 -19.50 -7.86
CA THR A 64 -8.30 -18.69 -8.27
C THR A 64 -8.39 -17.43 -7.42
N PHE A 65 -8.21 -16.28 -8.05
CA PHE A 65 -8.40 -14.97 -7.42
C PHE A 65 -9.71 -14.34 -7.87
N TYR A 66 -10.19 -13.36 -7.10
CA TYR A 66 -11.26 -12.46 -7.50
C TYR A 66 -10.86 -11.01 -7.33
N TYR A 67 -11.26 -10.18 -8.29
CA TYR A 67 -10.91 -8.76 -8.32
C TYR A 67 -12.12 -7.86 -8.59
N ALA A 68 -12.08 -6.65 -8.04
CA ALA A 68 -13.03 -5.58 -8.27
C ALA A 68 -12.56 -4.74 -9.48
N LYS A 69 -13.14 -4.96 -10.66
CA LYS A 69 -12.75 -4.27 -11.91
C LYS A 69 -12.83 -2.74 -11.84
N LYS A 70 -13.73 -2.19 -11.02
CA LYS A 70 -13.93 -0.74 -10.89
C LYS A 70 -12.92 -0.05 -9.97
N VAL A 71 -12.12 -0.80 -9.22
CA VAL A 71 -11.12 -0.26 -8.29
C VAL A 71 -9.72 -0.59 -8.83
N PRO A 72 -8.83 0.40 -9.01
CA PRO A 72 -7.47 0.17 -9.48
C PRO A 72 -6.66 -0.82 -8.61
N ALA A 73 -5.85 -1.67 -9.24
CA ALA A 73 -5.00 -2.63 -8.53
C ALA A 73 -3.86 -1.98 -7.72
N LYS A 74 -3.46 -0.75 -8.05
CA LYS A 74 -2.45 0.03 -7.29
C LYS A 74 -2.77 0.23 -5.81
N TYR A 75 -4.02 0.02 -5.39
CA TYR A 75 -4.43 0.07 -3.99
C TYR A 75 -4.18 -1.24 -3.23
N ALA A 76 -3.78 -2.31 -3.93
CA ALA A 76 -3.23 -3.50 -3.30
C ALA A 76 -1.72 -3.35 -3.15
N ASN A 77 -1.20 -3.70 -1.97
CA ASN A 77 0.23 -3.64 -1.69
C ASN A 77 1.02 -4.74 -2.44
N THR A 78 0.38 -5.89 -2.72
CA THR A 78 1.09 -7.09 -3.20
C THR A 78 0.87 -7.41 -4.67
N TYR A 79 -0.26 -7.02 -5.25
CA TYR A 79 -0.61 -7.33 -6.64
C TYR A 79 -1.03 -6.07 -7.39
N THR A 80 -0.06 -5.21 -7.68
CA THR A 80 -0.28 -3.86 -8.20
C THR A 80 -0.63 -3.81 -9.69
N ASN A 81 -0.31 -4.86 -10.45
CA ASN A 81 -0.49 -4.92 -11.92
C ASN A 81 -1.75 -5.67 -12.40
N LEU A 82 -2.65 -6.07 -11.49
CA LEU A 82 -3.85 -6.80 -11.86
C LEU A 82 -4.88 -5.89 -12.60
N PRO A 83 -5.86 -6.47 -13.32
CA PRO A 83 -6.92 -5.70 -14.01
C PRO A 83 -7.89 -4.93 -13.10
N GLY A 84 -7.71 -5.02 -11.78
CA GLY A 84 -8.45 -4.32 -10.74
C GLY A 84 -8.05 -4.85 -9.35
N LEU A 85 -8.57 -4.23 -8.29
CA LEU A 85 -8.19 -4.53 -6.91
C LEU A 85 -8.50 -6.00 -6.57
N PRO A 86 -7.52 -6.83 -6.20
CA PRO A 86 -7.77 -8.16 -5.66
C PRO A 86 -8.55 -8.07 -4.34
N VAL A 87 -9.62 -8.85 -4.23
CA VAL A 87 -10.52 -8.87 -3.07
C VAL A 87 -10.76 -10.28 -2.52
N LEU A 88 -10.33 -11.30 -3.26
CA LEU A 88 -10.04 -12.62 -2.73
C LEU A 88 -8.77 -13.08 -3.41
N PHE A 89 -7.71 -13.24 -2.64
CA PHE A 89 -6.38 -13.56 -3.16
C PHE A 89 -5.59 -14.36 -2.12
N TYR A 90 -4.44 -14.85 -2.54
CA TYR A 90 -3.61 -15.72 -1.72
C TYR A 90 -2.16 -15.27 -1.81
N ILE A 91 -1.43 -15.24 -0.70
CA ILE A 91 0.00 -14.93 -0.68
C ILE A 91 0.76 -16.19 -0.29
N PRO A 92 1.61 -16.76 -1.19
CA PRO A 92 2.51 -17.84 -0.82
C PRO A 92 3.66 -17.31 0.05
N THR A 93 3.97 -18.05 1.11
CA THR A 93 5.11 -17.80 2.01
C THR A 93 5.79 -19.13 2.31
N GLU A 94 7.00 -19.09 2.89
CA GLU A 94 7.70 -20.31 3.34
C GLU A 94 6.86 -21.15 4.31
N LYS A 95 6.03 -20.50 5.13
CA LYS A 95 5.18 -21.14 6.15
C LYS A 95 3.81 -21.59 5.61
N GLY A 96 3.53 -21.39 4.32
CA GLY A 96 2.29 -21.81 3.69
C GLY A 96 1.58 -20.70 2.91
N LEU A 97 0.29 -20.93 2.62
CA LEU A 97 -0.52 -20.08 1.74
C LEU A 97 -1.55 -19.29 2.53
N PHE A 98 -1.33 -17.99 2.69
CA PHE A 98 -2.30 -17.10 3.34
C PHE A 98 -3.43 -16.75 2.39
N ARG A 99 -4.67 -16.80 2.86
CA ARG A 99 -5.85 -16.39 2.09
C ARG A 99 -6.42 -15.09 2.66
N TYR A 100 -6.57 -14.10 1.79
CA TYR A 100 -7.18 -12.82 2.11
C TYR A 100 -8.54 -12.70 1.43
N THR A 101 -9.53 -12.16 2.12
CA THR A 101 -10.85 -11.88 1.57
C THR A 101 -11.35 -10.56 2.12
N LEU A 102 -11.80 -9.68 1.22
CA LEU A 102 -12.39 -8.41 1.55
C LEU A 102 -13.68 -8.63 2.36
N THR A 103 -13.75 -8.02 3.53
CA THR A 103 -14.91 -8.06 4.42
C THR A 103 -15.84 -6.88 4.17
N GLU A 104 -15.28 -5.68 3.98
CA GLU A 104 -16.04 -4.44 3.82
C GLU A 104 -15.32 -3.48 2.85
N ILE A 105 -16.11 -2.68 2.11
CA ILE A 105 -15.61 -1.56 1.31
C ILE A 105 -16.53 -0.35 1.45
N LYS A 106 -15.95 0.81 1.74
CA LYS A 106 -16.67 2.10 1.83
C LYS A 106 -16.12 3.04 0.77
N PHE A 107 -17.03 3.63 -0.01
CA PHE A 107 -16.69 4.69 -0.95
C PHE A 107 -17.13 6.01 -0.34
N ASN A 108 -16.18 6.85 0.03
CA ASN A 108 -16.43 8.17 0.58
C ASN A 108 -15.50 9.21 -0.07
N THR A 109 -15.85 10.48 0.10
CA THR A 109 -14.97 11.60 -0.18
C THR A 109 -14.43 12.09 1.16
N PRO A 110 -13.29 11.57 1.62
CA PRO A 110 -12.74 11.97 2.91
C PRO A 110 -12.45 13.48 2.91
N PRO A 111 -12.69 14.19 4.03
CA PRO A 111 -12.39 15.62 4.12
C PRO A 111 -10.90 15.87 3.88
N LEU A 112 -10.58 16.89 3.08
CA LEU A 112 -9.19 17.25 2.71
C LEU A 112 -8.29 17.43 3.94
N GLN A 113 -8.88 17.92 5.04
CA GLN A 113 -8.21 18.12 6.32
C GLN A 113 -7.51 16.86 6.86
N LEU A 114 -8.00 15.66 6.55
CA LEU A 114 -7.37 14.40 6.96
C LEU A 114 -6.01 14.15 6.29
N PHE A 115 -5.71 14.85 5.19
CA PHE A 115 -4.47 14.71 4.43
C PHE A 115 -3.59 15.96 4.51
N LEU A 116 -3.99 16.96 5.30
CA LEU A 116 -3.15 18.11 5.59
C LEU A 116 -2.12 17.71 6.65
N ILE A 117 -0.89 18.19 6.46
CA ILE A 117 0.14 18.10 7.49
C ILE A 117 -0.28 19.06 8.62
N PRO A 118 -0.37 18.59 9.88
CA PRO A 118 -0.69 19.45 11.02
C PRO A 118 0.33 20.60 11.16
N ALA A 119 -0.10 21.72 11.74
CA ALA A 119 0.72 22.95 11.77
C ALA A 119 1.98 22.83 12.63
N ASP A 120 1.96 21.94 13.62
CA ASP A 120 3.03 21.63 14.57
C ASP A 120 4.12 20.70 13.98
N TYR A 121 3.93 20.21 12.76
CA TYR A 121 4.89 19.33 12.09
C TYR A 121 5.93 20.10 11.30
N LYS A 122 7.20 19.87 11.63
CA LYS A 122 8.34 20.37 10.85
C LYS A 122 8.49 19.56 9.57
N LYS A 123 8.38 20.22 8.42
CA LYS A 123 8.52 19.58 7.10
C LYS A 123 10.00 19.47 6.75
N VAL A 124 10.46 18.25 6.52
CA VAL A 124 11.87 17.94 6.22
C VAL A 124 11.96 16.90 5.11
N SER A 125 13.08 16.87 4.40
CA SER A 125 13.49 15.72 3.59
C SER A 125 13.93 14.55 4.49
N PHE A 126 14.11 13.37 3.91
CA PHE A 126 14.60 12.21 4.65
C PHE A 126 16.02 12.42 5.21
N ASP A 127 16.90 13.06 4.44
CA ASP A 127 18.27 13.35 4.86
C ASP A 127 18.27 14.37 6.01
N GLU A 128 17.53 15.48 5.86
CA GLU A 128 17.35 16.48 6.93
C GLU A 128 16.74 15.88 8.21
N PHE A 129 15.78 14.95 8.07
CA PHE A 129 15.22 14.24 9.22
C PHE A 129 16.30 13.43 9.95
N THR A 130 17.12 12.69 9.22
CA THR A 130 18.16 11.82 9.81
C THR A 130 19.19 12.65 10.57
N ASP A 131 19.64 13.76 9.99
CA ASP A 131 20.59 14.67 10.62
C ASP A 131 20.04 15.33 11.88
N GLU A 132 18.79 15.83 11.82
CA GLU A 132 18.17 16.50 12.96
C GLU A 132 17.83 15.52 14.08
N PHE A 133 17.29 14.35 13.74
CA PHE A 133 16.98 13.31 14.71
C PHE A 133 18.22 12.82 15.46
N THR A 134 19.34 12.64 14.75
CA THR A 134 20.62 12.22 15.35
C THR A 134 21.15 13.29 16.32
N LYS A 135 21.14 14.57 15.93
CA LYS A 135 21.56 15.67 16.81
C LYS A 135 20.72 15.78 18.07
N ILE A 136 19.41 15.58 17.93
CA ILE A 136 18.47 15.59 19.07
C ILE A 136 18.84 14.46 20.04
N TYR A 137 19.03 13.24 19.54
CA TYR A 137 19.41 12.09 20.36
C TYR A 137 20.78 12.23 21.04
N GLU A 138 21.79 12.77 20.34
CA GLU A 138 23.13 12.98 20.89
C GLU A 138 23.17 14.02 22.02
N ASN A 139 22.27 15.01 21.96
CA ASN A 139 22.16 16.04 23.01
C ASN A 139 21.46 15.51 24.27
N GLU A 140 20.54 14.54 24.16
CA GLU A 140 19.95 13.87 25.33
C GLU A 140 20.94 12.97 26.06
N GLN A 141 21.90 12.35 25.38
CA GLN A 141 22.93 11.50 26.03
C GLN A 141 24.01 12.29 26.78
N LYS A 142 24.02 13.62 26.64
CA LYS A 142 24.98 14.52 27.31
C LYS A 142 24.41 15.16 28.59
N HIS A 143 23.17 14.83 28.96
CA HIS A 143 22.51 15.25 30.19
C HIS A 143 22.11 14.04 31.05
#